data_AF-S1QW16-F1
#
_entry.id   AF-S1QW16-F1
#
_cell.length_a   1.000
_cell.length_b   1.000
_cell.length_c   1.000
_cell.angle_alpha   90.00
_cell.angle_beta   90.00
_cell.angle_gamma   90.00
#
_symmetry.space_group_name_H-M   'P 1'
#
loop_
_entity.id
_entity.type
_entity.pdbx_description
1 polymer ?
#
loop_
_entity_poly.entity_id
_entity_poly.type
_entity_poly.pdbx_seq_one_letter_code
_entity_poly.pdbx_strand_id
1 'polypeptide(L)'
;MKKKNLKKLLKNFRPSMEQAKNRLFRELENKALNQYQMPIKVYTYKNRKNELFIEFLGQTTKDKLLTVPLDKTFDTIIKRIQNEEPGLFEQFSSNLVEEIVTYWYQAPKRPNTENQQASTEVAQEVTPVQEEVKEEKIAEVAPTTDTTDEKEKAAHSGYDEFVEKITAFPKFTVKKLADEIQVIEQAANERLLATISTSQVGQFTIESALERKYKLKLEVIPVIEDFANTPLENR
;
A
#
# COMPACT_ATOMS: atom_id res chain seq x y z
N MET A 1 20.44 32.23 -34.45
CA MET A 1 20.51 32.80 -33.07
C MET A 1 21.76 32.29 -32.34
N LYS A 2 22.22 32.95 -31.27
CA LYS A 2 23.26 32.40 -30.36
C LYS A 2 22.71 31.18 -29.60
N LYS A 3 23.50 30.11 -29.41
CA LYS A 3 23.06 28.85 -28.74
C LYS A 3 22.43 29.06 -27.35
N LYS A 4 22.90 30.06 -26.58
CA LYS A 4 22.31 30.44 -25.27
C LYS A 4 20.87 30.93 -25.38
N ASN A 5 20.53 31.68 -26.44
CA ASN A 5 19.18 32.22 -26.65
C ASN A 5 18.20 31.10 -27.01
N LEU A 6 18.61 30.14 -27.85
CA LEU A 6 17.79 28.97 -28.18
C LEU A 6 17.45 28.13 -26.94
N LYS A 7 18.45 27.85 -26.07
CA LYS A 7 18.19 27.15 -24.80
C LYS A 7 17.30 27.93 -23.84
N LYS A 8 17.33 29.27 -23.85
CA LYS A 8 16.40 30.10 -23.07
C LYS A 8 14.97 30.05 -23.66
N LEU A 9 14.85 30.11 -24.98
CA LEU A 9 13.57 30.06 -25.68
C LEU A 9 12.86 28.70 -25.47
N LEU A 10 13.57 27.59 -25.64
CA LEU A 10 13.03 26.24 -25.41
C LEU A 10 12.56 26.06 -23.95
N LYS A 11 13.25 26.64 -22.95
CA LYS A 11 12.80 26.62 -21.56
C LYS A 11 11.47 27.33 -21.34
N ASN A 12 11.13 28.35 -22.12
CA ASN A 12 9.87 29.08 -22.01
C ASN A 12 8.67 28.31 -22.62
N PHE A 13 8.92 27.35 -23.51
CA PHE A 13 7.89 26.53 -24.16
C PHE A 13 7.67 25.16 -23.51
N ARG A 14 8.33 24.88 -22.38
CA ARG A 14 8.10 23.65 -21.61
C ARG A 14 6.71 23.66 -21.01
N PRO A 15 6.03 22.50 -20.94
CA PRO A 15 4.74 22.40 -20.27
C PRO A 15 4.86 22.80 -18.80
N SER A 16 3.78 23.32 -18.21
CA SER A 16 3.68 23.48 -16.76
C SER A 16 3.65 22.12 -16.05
N MET A 17 3.90 22.09 -14.74
CA MET A 17 3.80 20.86 -13.95
C MET A 17 2.38 20.26 -14.02
N GLU A 18 1.35 21.11 -13.99
CA GLU A 18 -0.05 20.74 -14.16
C GLU A 18 -0.36 20.21 -15.57
N GLN A 19 0.22 20.81 -16.62
CA GLN A 19 0.12 20.27 -17.99
C GLN A 19 0.81 18.91 -18.13
N ALA A 20 1.93 18.68 -17.44
CA ALA A 20 2.59 17.38 -17.39
C ALA A 20 1.78 16.32 -16.65
N LYS A 21 1.14 16.67 -15.50
CA LYS A 21 0.19 15.78 -14.81
C LYS A 21 -1.03 15.47 -15.69
N ASN A 22 -1.67 16.48 -16.28
CA ASN A 22 -2.84 16.29 -17.15
C ASN A 22 -2.52 15.52 -18.44
N ARG A 23 -1.31 15.64 -18.99
CA ARG A 23 -0.83 14.79 -20.10
C ARG A 23 -0.69 13.33 -19.65
N LEU A 24 -0.10 13.09 -18.48
CA LEU A 24 0.03 11.74 -17.93
C LEU A 24 -1.35 11.11 -17.69
N PHE A 25 -2.26 11.81 -17.01
CA PHE A 25 -3.58 11.28 -16.66
C PHE A 25 -4.35 10.80 -17.90
N ARG A 26 -4.40 11.62 -18.96
CA ARG A 26 -5.01 11.24 -20.25
C ARG A 26 -4.34 10.03 -20.90
N GLU A 27 -3.03 9.86 -20.72
CA GLU A 27 -2.33 8.72 -21.29
C GLU A 27 -2.51 7.44 -20.47
N LEU A 28 -2.74 7.54 -19.16
CA LEU A 28 -3.22 6.41 -18.36
C LEU A 28 -4.62 5.97 -18.82
N GLU A 29 -5.54 6.93 -19.03
CA GLU A 29 -6.88 6.68 -19.59
C GLU A 29 -6.80 6.02 -20.97
N ASN A 30 -5.98 6.57 -21.89
CA ASN A 30 -5.73 6.00 -23.22
C ASN A 30 -5.16 4.57 -23.16
N LYS A 31 -4.10 4.34 -22.38
CA LYS A 31 -3.42 3.04 -22.32
C LYS A 31 -4.29 1.98 -21.68
N ALA A 32 -4.94 2.27 -20.55
CA ALA A 32 -5.89 1.36 -19.90
C ALA A 32 -7.02 0.92 -20.85
N LEU A 33 -7.61 1.87 -21.59
CA LEU A 33 -8.68 1.57 -22.55
C LEU A 33 -8.17 0.81 -23.77
N ASN A 34 -7.08 1.24 -24.40
CA ASN A 34 -6.61 0.63 -25.66
C ASN A 34 -5.94 -0.74 -25.45
N GLN A 35 -5.14 -0.90 -24.39
CA GLN A 35 -4.36 -2.11 -24.16
C GLN A 35 -5.13 -3.18 -23.39
N TYR A 36 -5.96 -2.78 -22.41
CA TYR A 36 -6.64 -3.69 -21.48
C TYR A 36 -8.17 -3.59 -21.51
N GLN A 37 -8.72 -2.78 -22.43
CA GLN A 37 -10.17 -2.53 -22.57
C GLN A 37 -10.82 -2.05 -21.26
N MET A 38 -10.03 -1.38 -20.41
CA MET A 38 -10.43 -0.86 -19.11
C MET A 38 -10.74 0.64 -19.21
N PRO A 39 -12.02 1.05 -19.28
CA PRO A 39 -12.38 2.47 -19.20
C PRO A 39 -12.17 2.99 -17.76
N ILE A 40 -11.09 3.74 -17.55
CA ILE A 40 -10.84 4.52 -16.33
C ILE A 40 -10.98 6.01 -16.58
N LYS A 41 -11.07 6.78 -15.50
CA LYS A 41 -10.98 8.24 -15.48
C LYS A 41 -10.02 8.69 -14.38
N VAL A 42 -9.11 9.62 -14.67
CA VAL A 42 -7.98 9.96 -13.81
C VAL A 42 -7.94 11.46 -13.52
N TYR A 43 -8.03 11.85 -12.23
CA TYR A 43 -8.17 13.25 -11.84
C TYR A 43 -7.67 13.56 -10.42
N THR A 44 -7.61 14.86 -10.08
CA THR A 44 -7.27 15.37 -8.73
C THR A 44 -8.29 16.43 -8.32
N TYR A 45 -8.81 16.37 -7.09
CA TYR A 45 -9.75 17.40 -6.61
C TYR A 45 -9.04 18.69 -6.17
N LYS A 46 -9.69 19.85 -6.37
CA LYS A 46 -9.15 21.17 -6.00
C LYS A 46 -8.82 21.33 -4.50
N ASN A 47 -9.55 20.62 -3.63
CA ASN A 47 -9.34 20.56 -2.18
C ASN A 47 -8.41 19.41 -1.74
N ARG A 48 -8.12 18.42 -2.60
CA ARG A 48 -7.24 17.29 -2.31
C ARG A 48 -6.13 17.17 -3.37
N LYS A 49 -5.25 18.18 -3.42
CA LYS A 49 -4.19 18.30 -4.45
C LYS A 49 -3.06 17.28 -4.30
N ASN A 50 -3.02 16.56 -3.18
CA ASN A 50 -2.03 15.56 -2.84
C ASN A 50 -2.55 14.12 -3.07
N GLU A 51 -3.74 13.97 -3.66
CA GLU A 51 -4.39 12.67 -3.92
C GLU A 51 -4.74 12.58 -5.41
N LEU A 52 -4.36 11.47 -6.04
CA LEU A 52 -4.75 11.07 -7.39
C LEU A 52 -5.92 10.10 -7.28
N PHE A 53 -6.99 10.40 -8.01
CA PHE A 53 -8.19 9.58 -8.08
C PHE A 53 -8.24 8.86 -9.42
N ILE A 54 -8.48 7.56 -9.37
CA ILE A 54 -8.57 6.67 -10.50
C ILE A 54 -9.91 5.96 -10.37
N GLU A 55 -10.85 6.29 -11.25
CA GLU A 55 -12.24 5.87 -11.21
C GLU A 55 -12.49 4.86 -12.34
N PHE A 56 -12.74 3.59 -12.01
CA PHE A 56 -13.07 2.57 -13.01
C PHE A 56 -14.55 2.66 -13.40
N LEU A 57 -14.80 2.96 -14.67
CA LEU A 57 -16.14 3.21 -15.22
C LEU A 57 -16.87 1.92 -15.62
N GLY A 58 -16.15 0.79 -15.67
CA GLY A 58 -16.72 -0.53 -15.96
C GLY A 58 -17.47 -1.16 -14.79
N GLN A 59 -17.84 -2.44 -14.93
CA GLN A 59 -18.48 -3.22 -13.88
C GLN A 59 -17.44 -4.07 -13.12
N THR A 60 -17.55 -4.10 -11.80
CA THR A 60 -16.59 -4.71 -10.87
C THR A 60 -17.29 -5.05 -9.56
N THR A 61 -16.79 -6.06 -8.84
CA THR A 61 -17.18 -6.40 -7.45
C THR A 61 -16.31 -5.71 -6.40
N LYS A 62 -15.17 -5.13 -6.80
CA LYS A 62 -14.30 -4.26 -5.99
C LYS A 62 -14.75 -2.80 -6.08
N ASP A 63 -14.30 -1.97 -5.15
CA ASP A 63 -14.47 -0.52 -5.19
C ASP A 63 -14.10 0.08 -6.54
N LYS A 64 -14.93 0.99 -7.06
CA LYS A 64 -14.69 1.67 -8.33
C LYS A 64 -13.69 2.82 -8.24
N LEU A 65 -13.27 3.22 -7.04
CA LEU A 65 -12.41 4.38 -6.82
C LEU A 65 -11.12 3.99 -6.10
N LEU A 66 -10.00 4.00 -6.83
CA LEU A 66 -8.66 3.87 -6.28
C LEU A 66 -8.09 5.27 -5.99
N THR A 67 -7.53 5.47 -4.80
CA THR A 67 -6.87 6.73 -4.40
C THR A 67 -5.38 6.49 -4.18
N VAL A 68 -4.53 7.26 -4.84
CA VAL A 68 -3.06 7.13 -4.81
C VAL A 68 -2.43 8.43 -4.31
N PRO A 69 -1.52 8.41 -3.31
CA PRO A 69 -0.88 9.63 -2.80
C PRO A 69 0.10 10.22 -3.83
N LEU A 70 -0.03 11.53 -4.07
CA LEU A 70 0.88 12.31 -4.91
C LEU A 70 2.08 12.78 -4.08
N ASP A 71 2.97 11.85 -3.80
CA ASP A 71 4.14 12.05 -2.94
C ASP A 71 5.28 12.86 -3.62
N LYS A 72 6.39 13.06 -2.88
CA LYS A 72 7.59 13.73 -3.37
C LYS A 72 8.27 12.99 -4.53
N THR A 73 8.13 11.67 -4.61
CA THR A 73 8.64 10.81 -5.69
C THR A 73 7.85 11.05 -6.97
N PHE A 74 6.52 10.98 -6.92
CA PHE A 74 5.64 11.31 -8.05
C PHE A 74 5.91 12.72 -8.56
N ASP A 75 5.98 13.71 -7.65
CA ASP A 75 6.24 15.10 -8.00
C ASP A 75 7.67 15.31 -8.55
N THR A 76 8.61 14.39 -8.30
CA THR A 76 9.95 14.38 -8.91
C THR A 76 9.93 13.73 -10.29
N ILE A 77 9.17 12.65 -10.48
CA ILE A 77 8.98 11.99 -11.79
C ILE A 77 8.28 12.95 -12.77
N ILE A 78 7.23 13.66 -12.33
CA ILE A 78 6.58 14.69 -13.15
C ILE A 78 7.56 15.81 -13.53
N LYS A 79 8.42 16.27 -12.61
CA LYS A 79 9.46 17.26 -12.94
C LYS A 79 10.47 16.73 -13.97
N ARG A 80 10.80 15.43 -13.96
CA ARG A 80 11.67 14.79 -14.98
C ARG A 80 10.96 14.67 -16.34
N ILE A 81 9.69 14.28 -16.35
CA ILE A 81 8.82 14.29 -17.55
C ILE A 81 8.71 15.71 -18.14
N GLN A 82 8.52 16.73 -17.30
CA GLN A 82 8.49 18.15 -17.68
C GLN A 82 9.86 18.66 -18.23
N ASN A 83 10.95 17.97 -17.92
CA ASN A 83 12.27 18.24 -18.47
C ASN A 83 12.55 17.50 -19.79
N GLU A 84 11.59 16.71 -20.29
CA GLU A 84 11.68 15.91 -21.53
C GLU A 84 12.75 14.83 -21.45
N GLU A 85 12.84 14.14 -20.30
CA GLU A 85 13.76 13.00 -20.13
C GLU A 85 13.39 11.83 -21.07
N PRO A 86 14.30 11.36 -21.94
CA PRO A 86 13.99 10.33 -22.94
C PRO A 86 13.45 9.03 -22.34
N GLY A 87 12.40 8.46 -22.94
CA GLY A 87 11.79 7.19 -22.54
C GLY A 87 10.96 7.23 -21.24
N LEU A 88 11.30 8.10 -20.28
CA LEU A 88 10.71 8.12 -18.94
C LEU A 88 9.18 8.26 -18.94
N PHE A 89 8.61 9.11 -19.80
CA PHE A 89 7.16 9.29 -19.89
C PHE A 89 6.45 7.99 -20.30
N GLU A 90 7.00 7.25 -21.27
CA GLU A 90 6.39 6.01 -21.75
C GLU A 90 6.55 4.88 -20.73
N GLN A 91 7.75 4.73 -20.15
CA GLN A 91 8.00 3.71 -19.12
C GLN A 91 7.14 3.95 -17.88
N PHE A 92 7.07 5.18 -17.37
CA PHE A 92 6.28 5.48 -16.17
C PHE A 92 4.78 5.32 -16.39
N SER A 93 4.26 5.76 -17.55
CA SER A 93 2.82 5.59 -17.85
C SER A 93 2.43 4.13 -18.08
N SER A 94 3.26 3.33 -18.77
CA SER A 94 2.98 1.91 -18.96
C SER A 94 3.03 1.12 -17.64
N ASN A 95 4.08 1.32 -16.82
CA ASN A 95 4.19 0.68 -15.51
C ASN A 95 2.99 1.00 -14.60
N LEU A 96 2.59 2.28 -14.54
CA LEU A 96 1.48 2.71 -13.71
C LEU A 96 0.13 2.14 -14.20
N VAL A 97 -0.05 1.95 -15.51
CA VAL A 97 -1.23 1.23 -16.03
C VAL A 97 -1.20 -0.25 -15.68
N GLU A 98 -0.06 -0.93 -15.73
CA GLU A 98 0.04 -2.34 -15.28
C GLU A 98 -0.33 -2.50 -13.80
N GLU A 99 0.09 -1.58 -12.93
CA GLU A 99 -0.29 -1.54 -11.51
C GLU A 99 -1.81 -1.31 -11.34
N ILE A 100 -2.38 -0.32 -12.04
CA ILE A 100 -3.83 -0.01 -12.03
C ILE A 100 -4.66 -1.20 -12.53
N VAL A 101 -4.22 -1.86 -13.60
CA VAL A 101 -4.91 -3.02 -14.17
C VAL A 101 -4.91 -4.19 -13.19
N THR A 102 -3.76 -4.46 -12.55
CA THR A 102 -3.58 -5.52 -11.56
C THR A 102 -4.47 -5.32 -10.32
N TYR A 103 -4.77 -4.07 -9.94
CA TYR A 103 -5.67 -3.78 -8.83
C TYR A 103 -7.10 -4.28 -9.09
N TRP A 104 -7.69 -3.99 -10.27
CA TRP A 104 -9.05 -4.45 -10.60
C TRP A 104 -9.07 -5.87 -11.16
N TYR A 105 -8.37 -6.14 -12.24
CA TYR A 105 -8.21 -7.49 -12.78
C TYR A 105 -7.08 -8.19 -12.03
N GLN A 106 -7.43 -9.17 -11.18
CA GLN A 106 -6.46 -10.24 -10.92
C GLN A 106 -6.15 -10.86 -12.29
N ALA A 107 -4.88 -10.78 -12.72
CA ALA A 107 -4.49 -11.36 -13.98
C ALA A 107 -4.87 -12.86 -13.97
N PRO A 108 -5.55 -13.39 -15.00
CA PRO A 108 -5.66 -14.84 -15.13
C PRO A 108 -4.23 -15.37 -15.11
N LYS A 109 -3.96 -16.33 -14.21
CA LYS A 109 -2.60 -16.83 -13.95
C LYS A 109 -1.93 -17.11 -15.30
N ARG A 110 -0.86 -16.36 -15.63
CA ARG A 110 -0.13 -16.55 -16.89
C ARG A 110 0.21 -18.04 -16.97
N PRO A 111 -0.27 -18.79 -17.99
CA PRO A 111 0.08 -20.19 -18.08
C PRO A 111 1.60 -20.27 -18.23
N ASN A 112 2.27 -20.97 -17.30
CA ASN A 112 3.72 -21.16 -17.40
C ASN A 112 4.01 -21.92 -18.68
N THR A 113 4.69 -21.28 -19.62
CA THR A 113 5.07 -21.89 -20.90
C THR A 113 6.26 -22.82 -20.70
N GLU A 114 6.03 -23.97 -20.08
CA GLU A 114 7.00 -25.07 -20.03
C GLU A 114 6.31 -26.42 -20.30
N ASN A 115 6.80 -27.08 -21.35
CA ASN A 115 6.60 -28.49 -21.70
C ASN A 115 5.18 -29.02 -21.93
N GLN A 116 4.76 -28.90 -23.19
CA GLN A 116 4.31 -30.01 -24.05
C GLN A 116 3.73 -31.27 -23.36
N GLN A 117 2.45 -31.58 -23.62
CA GLN A 117 2.09 -32.59 -24.64
C GLN A 117 0.60 -32.49 -25.00
N ALA A 118 0.20 -33.16 -26.10
CA ALA A 118 -1.10 -32.94 -26.73
C ALA A 118 -2.15 -33.97 -26.33
N SER A 119 -3.41 -33.52 -26.24
CA SER A 119 -4.57 -34.22 -26.80
C SER A 119 -5.75 -33.25 -26.99
N THR A 120 -6.49 -33.47 -28.07
CA THR A 120 -7.75 -32.78 -28.38
C THR A 120 -8.94 -33.50 -27.73
N GLU A 121 -9.92 -32.75 -27.22
CA GLU A 121 -11.32 -32.94 -27.64
C GLU A 121 -12.19 -31.71 -27.30
N VAL A 122 -13.49 -31.75 -27.62
CA VAL A 122 -14.36 -30.57 -27.76
C VAL A 122 -15.76 -30.81 -27.15
N ALA A 123 -16.39 -29.73 -26.67
CA ALA A 123 -17.84 -29.50 -26.52
C ALA A 123 -18.56 -29.84 -25.18
N GLN A 124 -19.65 -29.08 -24.98
CA GLN A 124 -20.84 -29.26 -24.10
C GLN A 124 -20.63 -29.24 -22.57
N GLU A 125 -20.94 -28.15 -21.85
CA GLU A 125 -22.29 -27.61 -21.55
C GLU A 125 -23.20 -28.58 -20.76
N VAL A 126 -23.35 -28.36 -19.44
CA VAL A 126 -24.65 -28.16 -18.71
C VAL A 126 -24.43 -27.76 -17.23
N THR A 127 -25.40 -27.06 -16.65
CA THR A 127 -25.65 -26.79 -15.21
C THR A 127 -27.12 -27.18 -14.89
N PRO A 128 -27.75 -27.00 -13.68
CA PRO A 128 -27.30 -26.56 -12.33
C PRO A 128 -27.81 -27.52 -11.18
N VAL A 129 -28.35 -26.96 -10.06
CA VAL A 129 -29.06 -27.56 -8.87
C VAL A 129 -28.10 -27.86 -7.66
N GLN A 130 -28.07 -27.06 -6.57
CA GLN A 130 -28.96 -26.98 -5.36
C GLN A 130 -28.81 -28.20 -4.39
N GLU A 131 -28.96 -28.14 -3.05
CA GLU A 131 -29.46 -27.09 -2.13
C GLU A 131 -28.86 -27.18 -0.69
N GLU A 132 -29.33 -26.35 0.25
CA GLU A 132 -28.85 -26.18 1.65
C GLU A 132 -29.56 -27.14 2.66
N VAL A 133 -29.39 -27.15 4.00
CA VAL A 133 -28.86 -26.24 5.06
C VAL A 133 -28.41 -27.07 6.29
N LYS A 134 -27.64 -26.52 7.26
CA LYS A 134 -28.00 -26.67 8.71
C LYS A 134 -27.20 -25.90 9.80
N GLU A 135 -27.96 -25.57 10.84
CA GLU A 135 -27.64 -25.05 12.18
C GLU A 135 -27.90 -26.16 13.26
N GLU A 136 -27.83 -26.06 14.60
CA GLU A 136 -27.53 -25.05 15.66
C GLU A 136 -27.28 -25.85 17.00
N LYS A 137 -27.23 -25.44 18.30
CA LYS A 137 -27.34 -24.21 19.16
C LYS A 137 -26.85 -24.54 20.61
N ILE A 138 -26.46 -23.54 21.43
CA ILE A 138 -26.36 -23.52 22.94
C ILE A 138 -25.49 -24.62 23.66
N ALA A 139 -25.14 -24.56 24.97
CA ALA A 139 -25.32 -23.61 26.09
C ALA A 139 -24.04 -23.63 27.00
N GLU A 140 -23.60 -22.55 27.65
CA GLU A 140 -24.01 -22.02 28.98
C GLU A 140 -23.71 -22.92 30.21
N VAL A 141 -22.95 -22.38 31.19
CA VAL A 141 -23.22 -22.37 32.67
C VAL A 141 -22.05 -21.70 33.42
N ALA A 142 -22.37 -20.81 34.36
CA ALA A 142 -21.52 -20.32 35.46
C ALA A 142 -22.32 -20.49 36.78
N PRO A 143 -21.72 -20.52 37.99
CA PRO A 143 -21.47 -19.24 38.71
C PRO A 143 -20.38 -19.23 39.84
N THR A 144 -19.95 -18.02 40.28
CA THR A 144 -19.56 -17.59 41.67
C THR A 144 -18.50 -18.37 42.50
N THR A 145 -17.68 -17.79 43.40
CA THR A 145 -17.61 -16.45 44.07
C THR A 145 -16.19 -16.17 44.62
N ASP A 146 -15.86 -14.90 44.90
CA ASP A 146 -14.89 -14.30 45.88
C ASP A 146 -13.70 -15.13 46.44
N THR A 147 -12.46 -14.61 46.63
CA THR A 147 -12.10 -13.28 47.19
C THR A 147 -10.58 -12.97 47.02
N THR A 148 -10.19 -11.68 47.02
CA THR A 148 -8.87 -11.08 47.37
C THR A 148 -7.57 -11.48 46.63
N ASP A 149 -7.04 -10.50 45.90
CA ASP A 149 -5.63 -10.03 45.85
C ASP A 149 -4.45 -11.04 45.95
N GLU A 150 -3.95 -11.47 44.78
CA GLU A 150 -2.52 -11.28 44.46
C GLU A 150 -2.39 -10.61 43.08
N LYS A 151 -1.41 -9.72 42.93
CA LYS A 151 -1.35 -8.73 41.83
C LYS A 151 -0.64 -9.22 40.56
N GLU A 152 -1.22 -8.84 39.42
CA GLU A 152 -0.49 -8.34 38.23
C GLU A 152 0.64 -9.25 37.69
N LYS A 153 0.32 -10.50 37.25
CA LYS A 153 1.34 -11.38 36.66
C LYS A 153 0.92 -12.34 35.53
N ALA A 154 -0.06 -11.97 34.71
CA ALA A 154 -0.50 -12.79 33.57
C ALA A 154 -1.14 -12.00 32.40
N ALA A 155 -0.48 -10.97 31.85
CA ALA A 155 -1.07 -10.14 30.76
C ALA A 155 -0.08 -9.39 29.83
N HIS A 156 1.20 -9.77 29.72
CA HIS A 156 2.23 -8.95 29.02
C HIS A 156 3.10 -9.67 27.96
N SER A 157 2.72 -10.89 27.54
CA SER A 157 3.51 -11.68 26.57
C SER A 157 3.76 -10.94 25.24
N GLY A 158 2.76 -10.27 24.66
CA GLY A 158 2.91 -9.57 23.39
C GLY A 158 3.81 -8.33 23.47
N TYR A 159 3.69 -7.53 24.54
CA TYR A 159 4.55 -6.36 24.75
C TYR A 159 6.02 -6.77 24.91
N ASP A 160 6.29 -7.75 25.77
CA ASP A 160 7.65 -8.16 26.09
C ASP A 160 8.33 -8.86 24.89
N GLU A 161 7.61 -9.70 24.14
CA GLU A 161 8.10 -10.25 22.86
C GLU A 161 8.40 -9.16 21.82
N PHE A 162 7.56 -8.12 21.72
CA PHE A 162 7.79 -7.01 20.80
C PHE A 162 9.04 -6.21 21.19
N VAL A 163 9.23 -5.92 22.49
CA VAL A 163 10.44 -5.26 22.98
C VAL A 163 11.68 -6.11 22.72
N GLU A 164 11.63 -7.43 22.92
CA GLU A 164 12.76 -8.34 22.60
C GLU A 164 13.09 -8.30 21.10
N LYS A 165 12.09 -8.51 20.23
CA LYS A 165 12.26 -8.50 18.76
C LYS A 165 12.80 -7.15 18.25
N ILE A 166 12.37 -6.03 18.83
CA ILE A 166 12.87 -4.69 18.45
C ILE A 166 14.27 -4.40 19.01
N THR A 167 14.58 -4.79 20.26
CA THR A 167 15.90 -4.53 20.88
C THR A 167 17.00 -5.48 20.39
N ALA A 168 16.65 -6.58 19.73
CA ALA A 168 17.59 -7.40 18.95
C ALA A 168 18.25 -6.61 17.80
N PHE A 169 17.65 -5.52 17.31
CA PHE A 169 18.28 -4.64 16.33
C PHE A 169 19.26 -3.66 17.01
N PRO A 170 20.51 -3.53 16.51
CA PRO A 170 21.53 -2.74 17.19
C PRO A 170 21.15 -1.27 17.26
N LYS A 171 21.14 -0.72 18.48
CA LYS A 171 20.74 0.66 18.83
C LYS A 171 19.24 0.95 18.75
N PHE A 172 18.38 -0.07 18.68
CA PHE A 172 16.94 0.13 18.71
C PHE A 172 16.41 0.08 20.14
N THR A 173 15.40 0.89 20.43
CA THR A 173 14.75 0.98 21.74
C THR A 173 13.27 1.28 21.59
N VAL A 174 12.48 0.80 22.55
CA VAL A 174 11.04 1.05 22.63
C VAL A 174 10.78 1.96 23.85
N LYS A 175 9.97 3.02 23.66
CA LYS A 175 9.46 3.87 24.75
C LYS A 175 7.93 3.72 24.79
N LYS A 176 7.38 3.26 25.93
CA LYS A 176 5.93 3.19 26.19
C LYS A 176 5.48 4.51 26.83
N LEU A 177 4.59 5.23 26.16
CA LEU A 177 3.85 6.37 26.70
C LEU A 177 2.43 5.90 27.04
N ALA A 178 1.54 6.81 27.47
CA ALA A 178 0.15 6.46 27.78
C ALA A 178 -0.63 6.03 26.52
N ASP A 179 -0.64 6.90 25.50
CA ASP A 179 -1.47 6.74 24.30
C ASP A 179 -0.73 6.06 23.12
N GLU A 180 0.60 5.91 23.23
CA GLU A 180 1.45 5.44 22.13
C GLU A 180 2.72 4.69 22.59
N ILE A 181 3.23 3.84 21.71
CA ILE A 181 4.51 3.13 21.84
C ILE A 181 5.41 3.60 20.69
N GLN A 182 6.57 4.18 21.03
CA GLN A 182 7.55 4.71 20.08
C GLN A 182 8.73 3.75 19.89
N VAL A 183 9.12 3.52 18.64
CA VAL A 183 10.36 2.78 18.26
C VAL A 183 11.42 3.79 17.83
N ILE A 184 12.61 3.75 18.43
CA ILE A 184 13.65 4.80 18.30
C ILE A 184 15.04 4.19 18.02
N GLU A 185 15.75 4.73 17.02
CA GLU A 185 17.19 4.53 16.81
C GLU A 185 18.00 5.48 17.71
N GLN A 186 18.78 4.93 18.62
CA GLN A 186 19.76 5.64 19.44
C GLN A 186 21.02 5.94 18.62
N ALA A 187 21.07 7.11 18.00
CA ALA A 187 22.26 7.68 17.39
C ALA A 187 22.65 9.00 18.11
N ALA A 188 23.68 9.69 17.60
CA ALA A 188 24.12 11.00 18.14
C ALA A 188 23.02 12.08 18.13
N ASN A 189 21.94 11.86 17.35
CA ASN A 189 20.62 12.42 17.61
C ASN A 189 19.66 11.22 17.67
N GLU A 190 18.73 11.18 18.65
CA GLU A 190 17.64 10.19 18.63
C GLU A 190 16.81 10.32 17.34
N ARG A 191 16.33 9.20 16.81
CA ARG A 191 15.44 9.18 15.64
C ARG A 191 14.24 8.28 15.88
N LEU A 192 13.06 8.86 15.85
CA LEU A 192 11.81 8.10 15.75
C LEU A 192 11.81 7.28 14.44
N LEU A 193 11.40 6.02 14.54
CA LEU A 193 11.30 5.06 13.44
C LEU A 193 9.87 4.63 13.19
N ALA A 194 9.06 4.53 14.26
CA ALA A 194 7.64 4.26 14.19
C ALA A 194 6.93 4.67 15.50
N THR A 195 5.62 4.90 15.40
CA THR A 195 4.71 5.12 16.53
C THR A 195 3.51 4.18 16.38
N ILE A 196 3.10 3.52 17.47
CA ILE A 196 2.01 2.54 17.50
C ILE A 196 1.00 2.98 18.57
N SER A 197 -0.27 3.11 18.20
CA SER A 197 -1.34 3.55 19.12
C SER A 197 -1.63 2.48 20.18
N THR A 198 -1.61 2.81 21.47
CA THR A 198 -2.03 1.86 22.53
C THR A 198 -3.54 1.62 22.52
N SER A 199 -4.31 2.60 22.06
CA SER A 199 -5.78 2.62 22.13
C SER A 199 -6.49 1.99 20.93
N GLN A 200 -5.79 1.69 19.83
CA GLN A 200 -6.39 1.14 18.60
C GLN A 200 -5.54 0.02 17.98
N VAL A 201 -6.21 -1.05 17.55
CA VAL A 201 -5.63 -2.14 16.76
C VAL A 201 -5.41 -1.66 15.32
N GLY A 202 -4.31 -2.07 14.70
CA GLY A 202 -3.93 -1.70 13.33
C GLY A 202 -3.48 -0.24 13.13
N GLN A 203 -3.57 0.62 14.15
CA GLN A 203 -3.16 2.03 14.05
C GLN A 203 -1.68 2.21 14.40
N PHE A 204 -0.85 2.39 13.38
CA PHE A 204 0.58 2.72 13.50
C PHE A 204 1.02 3.68 12.39
N THR A 205 2.15 4.35 12.61
CA THR A 205 2.83 5.23 11.65
C THR A 205 4.29 4.80 11.53
N ILE A 206 4.78 4.60 10.31
CA ILE A 206 6.21 4.37 10.03
C ILE A 206 6.85 5.68 9.60
N GLU A 207 7.97 6.04 10.22
CA GLU A 207 8.75 7.22 9.85
C GLU A 207 9.68 6.94 8.66
N SER A 208 9.88 7.94 7.80
CA SER A 208 10.83 7.83 6.67
C SER A 208 12.29 7.65 7.08
N ALA A 209 12.61 7.67 8.39
CA ALA A 209 13.90 7.24 8.91
C ALA A 209 14.10 5.71 8.82
N LEU A 210 13.02 4.92 8.94
CA LEU A 210 13.03 3.47 8.81
C LEU A 210 12.95 3.04 7.33
N GLU A 211 12.01 3.60 6.57
CA GLU A 211 11.76 3.25 5.15
C GLU A 211 13.01 3.29 4.27
N ARG A 212 13.91 4.25 4.51
CA ARG A 212 15.12 4.50 3.71
C ARG A 212 16.20 3.43 3.86
N LYS A 213 16.11 2.57 4.88
CA LYS A 213 17.09 1.50 5.15
C LYS A 213 16.51 0.16 4.72
N TYR A 214 16.66 -0.19 3.44
CA TYR A 214 16.02 -1.35 2.80
C TYR A 214 16.00 -2.65 3.64
N LYS A 215 17.13 -3.02 4.27
CA LYS A 215 17.19 -4.20 5.14
C LYS A 215 16.24 -4.10 6.35
N LEU A 216 16.27 -2.98 7.06
CA LEU A 216 15.40 -2.73 8.23
C LEU A 216 13.93 -2.51 7.81
N LYS A 217 13.67 -2.06 6.57
CA LYS A 217 12.31 -2.04 6.01
C LYS A 217 11.71 -3.46 5.96
N LEU A 218 12.51 -4.45 5.57
CA LEU A 218 12.06 -5.85 5.47
C LEU A 218 12.01 -6.58 6.82
N GLU A 219 12.89 -6.22 7.77
CA GLU A 219 13.03 -6.95 9.04
C GLU A 219 12.26 -6.33 10.21
N VAL A 220 12.03 -5.01 10.23
CA VAL A 220 11.43 -4.30 11.37
C VAL A 220 9.97 -3.94 11.14
N ILE A 221 9.57 -3.58 9.91
CA ILE A 221 8.17 -3.20 9.64
C ILE A 221 7.20 -4.36 9.91
N PRO A 222 7.46 -5.63 9.52
CA PRO A 222 6.57 -6.73 9.88
C PRO A 222 6.41 -6.91 11.40
N VAL A 223 7.49 -6.75 12.18
CA VAL A 223 7.43 -6.81 13.66
C VAL A 223 6.56 -5.69 14.24
N ILE A 224 6.56 -4.51 13.62
CA ILE A 224 5.69 -3.39 13.99
C ILE A 224 4.24 -3.66 13.55
N GLU A 225 4.02 -4.23 12.36
CA GLU A 225 2.71 -4.55 11.81
C GLU A 225 2.01 -5.68 12.59
N ASP A 226 2.71 -6.75 12.93
CA ASP A 226 2.20 -7.87 13.74
C ASP A 226 1.77 -7.38 15.14
N PHE A 227 2.62 -6.59 15.80
CA PHE A 227 2.31 -6.00 17.11
C PHE A 227 1.21 -4.92 17.04
N ALA A 228 1.17 -4.14 15.96
CA ALA A 228 0.10 -3.19 15.73
C ALA A 228 -1.26 -3.89 15.54
N ASN A 229 -1.30 -5.02 14.85
CA ASN A 229 -2.53 -5.82 14.62
C ASN A 229 -2.86 -6.81 15.74
N THR A 230 -1.99 -6.97 16.74
CA THR A 230 -2.26 -7.77 17.94
C THR A 230 -3.45 -7.18 18.72
N PRO A 231 -4.45 -7.98 19.16
CA PRO A 231 -5.59 -7.50 19.95
C PRO A 231 -5.13 -6.83 21.25
N LEU A 232 -5.81 -5.76 21.68
CA LEU A 232 -5.40 -4.93 22.82
C LEU A 232 -5.21 -5.69 24.14
N GLU A 233 -5.92 -6.82 24.32
CA GLU A 233 -5.83 -7.70 25.49
C GLU A 233 -4.53 -8.52 25.56
N ASN A 234 -3.78 -8.61 24.46
CA ASN A 234 -2.60 -9.47 24.30
C ASN A 234 -1.31 -8.68 23.97
N ARG A 235 -1.23 -7.39 24.34
CA ARG A 235 -0.36 -6.37 23.72
C ARG A 235 0.48 -5.55 24.71
#